data_AF-A0A2U1AI04-F1
#
_entry.id   AF-A0A2U1AI04-F1
#
_cell.length_a   1.000
_cell.length_b   1.000
_cell.length_c   1.000
_cell.angle_alpha   90.00
_cell.angle_beta   90.00
_cell.angle_gamma   90.00
#
_symmetry.space_group_name_H-M   'P 1'
#
loop_
_entity.id
_entity.type
_entity.pdbx_description
1 polymer ?
#
loop_
_entity_poly.entity_id
_entity_poly.type
_entity_poly.pdbx_seq_one_letter_code
_entity_poly.pdbx_strand_id
1 'polypeptide(L)'
;MLRLYKKKLPSCDKLFKEFLSPWYPEEERNEMTRPDMYVIAGYEGKPLDMDEIQYLQEDLLQEAKEYITAITDAALQDFRNIVNANCLNLEVLDRVDRFYDRASVAQMIKQSNTEDFSNQYLVSVCELGATLGYLFKQSQEFDWLYSYPYFHSIIVHKETGFGITVFDWAVKKFSEYGIEDGLAAKFQAALDGIENYKKENNIVA
;
A
#
# COMPACT_ATOMS: atom_id res chain seq x y z
N MET A 1 -31.75 8.89 23.72
CA MET A 1 -31.26 9.18 22.36
C MET A 1 -30.09 10.14 22.46
N LEU A 2 -28.89 9.63 22.72
CA LEU A 2 -27.65 10.42 22.69
C LEU A 2 -27.06 10.25 21.28
N ARG A 3 -27.10 11.32 20.49
CA ARG A 3 -26.28 11.42 19.27
C ARG A 3 -24.82 11.39 19.72
N LEU A 4 -24.25 10.19 19.83
CA LEU A 4 -22.81 9.97 19.79
C LEU A 4 -22.33 10.67 18.52
N TYR A 5 -21.69 11.82 18.67
CA TYR A 5 -20.84 12.37 17.63
C TYR A 5 -19.87 11.25 17.26
N LYS A 6 -20.10 10.57 16.12
CA LYS A 6 -19.12 9.64 15.55
C LYS A 6 -17.84 10.47 15.42
N LYS A 7 -16.84 10.21 16.26
CA LYS A 7 -15.55 10.90 16.12
C LYS A 7 -15.06 10.60 14.71
N LYS A 8 -14.94 11.68 13.94
CA LYS A 8 -14.42 11.71 12.59
C LYS A 8 -13.01 11.09 12.60
N LEU A 9 -12.69 10.18 11.67
CA LEU A 9 -11.33 9.64 11.61
C LEU A 9 -10.40 10.77 11.14
N PRO A 10 -9.09 10.70 11.42
CA PRO A 10 -8.14 11.67 10.85
C PRO A 10 -8.08 11.57 9.31
N SER A 11 -7.63 12.63 8.63
CA SER A 11 -7.33 12.57 7.20
C SER A 11 -6.13 11.66 6.93
N CYS A 12 -6.02 11.12 5.71
CA CYS A 12 -4.90 10.27 5.32
C CYS A 12 -3.54 10.98 5.47
N ASP A 13 -3.46 12.26 5.11
CA ASP A 13 -2.22 13.04 5.25
C ASP A 13 -1.83 13.26 6.71
N LYS A 14 -2.83 13.46 7.59
CA LYS A 14 -2.56 13.55 9.03
C LYS A 14 -2.01 12.22 9.56
N LEU A 15 -2.63 11.10 9.19
CA LEU A 15 -2.15 9.78 9.57
C LEU A 15 -0.76 9.49 9.01
N PHE A 16 -0.50 9.83 7.76
CA PHE A 16 0.81 9.68 7.13
C PHE A 16 1.87 10.48 7.88
N LYS A 17 1.60 11.77 8.14
CA LYS A 17 2.52 12.66 8.85
C LYS A 17 2.82 12.19 10.27
N GLU A 18 1.85 11.62 10.98
CA GLU A 18 2.02 11.18 12.37
C GLU A 18 2.68 9.79 12.49
N PHE A 19 2.34 8.84 11.61
CA PHE A 19 2.72 7.44 11.78
C PHE A 19 3.76 6.91 10.79
N LEU A 20 3.90 7.52 9.60
CA LEU A 20 4.84 7.06 8.56
C LEU A 20 6.00 8.03 8.35
N SER A 21 5.69 9.32 8.19
CA SER A 21 6.68 10.38 7.93
C SER A 21 7.87 10.40 8.91
N PRO A 22 7.71 10.19 10.24
CA PRO A 22 8.84 10.25 11.18
C PRO A 22 9.95 9.23 10.90
N TRP A 23 9.61 8.14 10.22
CA TRP A 23 10.51 7.02 9.90
C TRP A 23 11.27 7.20 8.58
N TYR A 24 10.98 8.24 7.81
CA TYR A 24 11.81 8.65 6.69
C TYR A 24 13.08 9.37 7.18
N PRO A 25 14.16 9.36 6.37
CA PRO A 25 15.26 10.31 6.53
C PRO A 25 14.73 11.73 6.69
N GLU A 26 15.34 12.53 7.56
CA GLU A 26 14.79 13.82 7.99
C GLU A 26 14.55 14.77 6.80
N GLU A 27 15.47 14.76 5.84
CA GLU A 27 15.46 15.53 4.60
C GLU A 27 14.44 15.04 3.56
N GLU A 28 13.92 13.81 3.70
CA GLU A 28 12.97 13.18 2.78
C GLU A 28 11.54 13.09 3.37
N ARG A 29 11.33 13.60 4.58
CA ARG A 29 10.04 13.55 5.27
C ARG A 29 8.97 14.27 4.47
N ASN A 30 8.08 13.50 3.86
CA ASN A 30 6.87 14.02 3.23
C ASN A 30 5.75 14.17 4.27
N GLU A 31 4.86 15.14 4.08
CA GLU A 31 3.73 15.40 4.96
C GLU A 31 2.39 14.89 4.41
N MET A 32 2.38 14.34 3.19
CA MET A 32 1.16 13.90 2.51
C MET A 32 1.30 12.54 1.86
N THR A 33 0.16 11.87 1.72
CA THR A 33 0.06 10.65 0.91
C THR A 33 0.25 10.96 -0.56
N ARG A 34 0.88 10.04 -1.30
CA ARG A 34 1.05 10.14 -2.76
C ARG A 34 -0.25 9.84 -3.50
N PRO A 35 -0.40 10.25 -4.77
CA PRO A 35 -1.52 9.81 -5.61
C PRO A 35 -1.64 8.29 -5.66
N ASP A 36 -2.86 7.79 -5.85
CA ASP A 36 -3.11 6.33 -5.87
C ASP A 36 -2.35 5.63 -7.00
N MET A 37 -2.37 6.25 -8.17
CA MET A 37 -1.63 5.81 -9.34
C MET A 37 -1.07 7.04 -10.05
N TYR A 38 0.09 6.89 -10.65
CA TYR A 38 0.72 7.91 -11.50
C TYR A 38 1.64 7.23 -12.51
N VAL A 39 1.99 7.91 -13.60
CA VAL A 39 3.05 7.44 -14.50
C VAL A 39 4.39 7.82 -13.88
N ILE A 40 5.28 6.85 -13.68
CA ILE A 40 6.59 7.11 -13.06
C ILE A 40 7.39 8.10 -13.91
N ALA A 41 8.16 8.96 -13.25
CA ALA A 41 9.00 9.93 -13.93
C ALA A 41 10.03 9.21 -14.81
N GLY A 42 10.21 9.70 -16.04
CA GLY A 42 11.15 9.11 -17.00
C GLY A 42 10.61 7.94 -17.82
N TYR A 43 9.33 7.56 -17.68
CA TYR A 43 8.72 6.61 -18.60
C TYR A 43 8.54 7.23 -19.99
N GLU A 44 9.19 6.65 -21.00
CA GLU A 44 9.22 7.16 -22.39
C GLU A 44 8.37 6.32 -23.36
N GLY A 45 7.34 5.62 -22.86
CA GLY A 45 6.46 4.81 -23.73
C GLY A 45 7.05 3.46 -24.14
N LYS A 46 8.07 2.98 -23.43
CA LYS A 46 8.71 1.67 -23.65
C LYS A 46 8.64 0.83 -22.38
N PRO A 47 8.53 -0.50 -22.48
CA PRO A 47 8.59 -1.38 -21.33
C PRO A 47 9.81 -1.09 -20.46
N LEU A 48 9.58 -0.97 -19.16
CA LEU A 48 10.63 -0.68 -18.18
C LEU A 48 11.43 -1.93 -17.87
N ASP A 49 12.75 -1.78 -17.85
CA ASP A 49 13.64 -2.71 -17.19
C ASP A 49 13.76 -2.29 -15.71
N MET A 50 13.25 -3.14 -14.83
CA MET A 50 13.18 -2.86 -13.39
C MET A 50 14.54 -2.85 -12.73
N ASP A 51 15.52 -3.60 -13.28
CA ASP A 51 16.89 -3.62 -12.77
C ASP A 51 17.63 -2.34 -13.16
N GLU A 52 17.34 -1.76 -14.32
CA GLU A 52 17.94 -0.49 -14.77
C GLU A 52 17.42 0.73 -14.00
N ILE A 53 16.14 0.76 -13.63
CA ILE A 53 15.53 1.91 -12.94
C ILE A 53 15.63 1.82 -11.41
N GLN A 54 16.09 0.69 -10.87
CA GLN A 54 16.29 0.52 -9.44
C GLN A 54 17.44 1.42 -8.95
N TYR A 55 17.14 2.26 -7.96
CA TYR A 55 18.08 3.28 -7.47
C TYR A 55 18.65 2.98 -6.08
N LEU A 56 18.07 2.04 -5.34
CA LEU A 56 18.63 1.62 -4.07
C LEU A 56 19.97 0.91 -4.28
N GLN A 57 20.93 1.23 -3.42
CA GLN A 57 22.17 0.46 -3.31
C GLN A 57 21.88 -0.98 -2.89
N GLU A 58 22.74 -1.92 -3.29
CA GLU A 58 22.52 -3.36 -3.14
C GLU A 58 22.12 -3.79 -1.71
N ASP A 59 22.81 -3.26 -0.69
CA ASP A 59 22.50 -3.58 0.71
C ASP A 59 21.09 -3.11 1.13
N LEU A 60 20.73 -1.87 0.81
CA LEU A 60 19.41 -1.30 1.11
C LEU A 60 18.30 -1.95 0.29
N LEU A 61 18.60 -2.32 -0.96
CA LEU A 61 17.69 -3.04 -1.84
C LEU A 61 17.37 -4.42 -1.25
N GLN A 62 18.39 -5.14 -0.79
CA GLN A 62 18.23 -6.44 -0.18
C GLN A 62 17.44 -6.35 1.13
N GLU A 63 17.74 -5.35 1.97
CA GLU A 63 17.00 -5.06 3.20
C GLU A 63 15.51 -4.77 2.91
N ALA A 64 15.20 -3.91 1.92
CA ALA A 64 13.82 -3.60 1.55
C ALA A 64 13.05 -4.83 1.05
N LYS A 65 13.69 -5.69 0.25
CA LYS A 65 13.14 -6.97 -0.21
C LYS A 65 12.82 -7.90 0.96
N GLU A 66 13.74 -8.01 1.92
CA GLU A 66 13.58 -8.85 3.10
C GLU A 66 12.44 -8.36 3.99
N TYR A 67 12.35 -7.05 4.25
CA TYR A 67 11.24 -6.49 5.03
C TYR A 67 9.89 -6.68 4.35
N ILE A 68 9.77 -6.41 3.05
CA ILE A 68 8.49 -6.61 2.34
C ILE A 68 8.09 -8.09 2.39
N THR A 69 9.04 -9.01 2.22
CA THR A 69 8.78 -10.45 2.32
C THR A 69 8.31 -10.81 3.74
N ALA A 70 9.05 -10.40 4.76
CA ALA A 70 8.72 -10.69 6.16
C ALA A 70 7.36 -10.13 6.57
N ILE A 71 7.02 -8.91 6.16
CA ILE A 71 5.72 -8.28 6.42
C ILE A 71 4.60 -8.98 5.64
N THR A 72 4.86 -9.45 4.43
CA THR A 72 3.87 -10.23 3.66
C THR A 72 3.56 -11.56 4.37
N ASP A 73 4.58 -12.24 4.89
CA ASP A 73 4.43 -13.48 5.65
C ASP A 73 3.70 -13.25 6.99
N ALA A 74 4.04 -12.17 7.69
CA ALA A 74 3.36 -11.75 8.91
C ALA A 74 1.89 -11.44 8.65
N ALA A 75 1.58 -10.69 7.59
CA ALA A 75 0.20 -10.38 7.19
C ALA A 75 -0.63 -11.65 7.00
N LEU A 76 -0.10 -12.68 6.34
CA LEU A 76 -0.81 -13.96 6.19
C LEU A 76 -1.09 -14.63 7.54
N GLN A 77 -0.14 -14.60 8.48
CA GLN A 77 -0.33 -15.18 9.81
C GLN A 77 -1.38 -14.40 10.60
N ASP A 78 -1.35 -13.08 10.56
CA ASP A 78 -2.25 -12.23 11.30
C ASP A 78 -3.67 -12.27 10.72
N PHE A 79 -3.80 -12.30 9.40
CA PHE A 79 -5.09 -12.40 8.72
C PHE A 79 -5.78 -13.74 8.95
N ARG A 80 -5.07 -14.81 9.32
CA ARG A 80 -5.68 -16.09 9.73
C ARG A 80 -6.57 -15.97 10.96
N ASN A 81 -6.34 -14.96 11.80
CA ASN A 81 -7.20 -14.66 12.95
C ASN A 81 -8.54 -14.03 12.52
N ILE A 82 -8.63 -13.52 11.28
CA ILE A 82 -9.81 -12.87 10.70
C ILE A 82 -10.53 -13.80 9.74
N VAL A 83 -9.77 -14.45 8.84
CA VAL A 83 -10.26 -15.35 7.80
C VAL A 83 -9.35 -16.57 7.72
N ASN A 84 -9.90 -17.77 7.87
CA ASN A 84 -9.12 -19.01 7.79
C ASN A 84 -8.60 -19.23 6.36
N ALA A 85 -7.37 -18.81 6.09
CA ALA A 85 -6.75 -18.84 4.76
C ALA A 85 -5.31 -19.36 4.79
N ASN A 86 -4.93 -20.10 3.76
CA ASN A 86 -3.58 -20.66 3.61
C ASN A 86 -2.68 -19.82 2.69
N CYS A 87 -3.24 -18.86 1.96
CA CYS A 87 -2.53 -17.93 1.09
C CYS A 87 -3.26 -16.59 1.03
N LEU A 88 -2.54 -15.54 0.64
CA LEU A 88 -3.12 -14.22 0.35
C LEU A 88 -3.78 -14.26 -1.04
N ASN A 89 -5.02 -13.78 -1.12
CA ASN A 89 -5.78 -13.61 -2.36
C ASN A 89 -6.79 -12.46 -2.19
N LEU A 90 -7.52 -12.11 -3.26
CA LEU A 90 -8.49 -11.00 -3.20
C LEU A 90 -9.65 -11.23 -2.23
N GLU A 91 -10.06 -12.49 -2.00
CA GLU A 91 -11.09 -12.79 -0.99
C GLU A 91 -10.57 -12.50 0.42
N VAL A 92 -9.34 -12.90 0.73
CA VAL A 92 -8.68 -12.58 2.01
C VAL A 92 -8.60 -11.07 2.20
N LEU A 93 -8.14 -10.34 1.18
CA LEU A 93 -8.07 -8.88 1.23
C LEU A 93 -9.43 -8.24 1.52
N ASP A 94 -10.50 -8.63 0.80
CA ASP A 94 -11.85 -8.10 1.01
C ASP A 94 -12.39 -8.41 2.43
N ARG A 95 -12.10 -9.60 2.97
CA ARG A 95 -12.52 -9.97 4.33
C ARG A 95 -11.81 -9.15 5.39
N VAL A 96 -10.49 -8.98 5.26
CA VAL A 96 -9.67 -8.18 6.19
C VAL A 96 -10.05 -6.71 6.10
N ASP A 97 -10.24 -6.19 4.89
CA ASP A 97 -10.66 -4.82 4.63
C ASP A 97 -12.00 -4.45 5.30
N ARG A 98 -12.94 -5.41 5.33
CA ARG A 98 -14.24 -5.27 6.02
C ARG A 98 -14.16 -5.46 7.52
N PHE A 99 -13.18 -6.20 8.02
CA PHE A 99 -12.94 -6.36 9.45
C PHE A 99 -12.47 -5.04 10.10
N TYR A 100 -11.64 -4.28 9.38
CA TYR A 100 -11.23 -2.94 9.79
C TYR A 100 -12.31 -1.89 9.52
N ASP A 101 -13.31 -1.86 10.39
CA ASP A 101 -14.33 -0.81 10.40
C ASP A 101 -13.85 0.49 11.06
N ARG A 102 -14.68 1.54 10.96
CA ARG A 102 -14.37 2.86 11.51
C ARG A 102 -14.09 2.84 13.02
N ALA A 103 -14.77 1.98 13.78
CA ALA A 103 -14.63 1.94 15.23
C ALA A 103 -13.32 1.23 15.63
N SER A 104 -13.00 0.10 14.99
CA SER A 104 -11.76 -0.63 15.23
C SER A 104 -10.54 0.20 14.82
N VAL A 105 -10.58 0.87 13.67
CA VAL A 105 -9.51 1.77 13.22
C VAL A 105 -9.34 2.96 14.15
N ALA A 106 -10.42 3.60 14.61
CA ALA A 106 -10.32 4.70 15.58
C ALA A 106 -9.68 4.26 16.91
N GLN A 107 -9.97 3.05 17.36
CA GLN A 107 -9.36 2.48 18.55
C GLN A 107 -7.88 2.17 18.33
N MET A 108 -7.53 1.55 17.20
CA MET A 108 -6.16 1.23 16.81
C MET A 108 -5.27 2.49 16.74
N ILE A 109 -5.75 3.55 16.11
CA ILE A 109 -5.04 4.84 16.06
C ILE A 109 -4.81 5.39 17.47
N LYS A 110 -5.84 5.35 18.33
CA LYS A 110 -5.76 5.87 19.70
C LYS A 110 -4.74 5.11 20.57
N GLN A 111 -4.58 3.81 20.33
CA GLN A 111 -3.69 2.95 21.13
C GLN A 111 -2.26 2.91 20.62
N SER A 112 -2.03 3.31 19.37
CA SER A 112 -0.72 3.29 18.73
C SER A 112 0.16 4.45 19.22
N ASN A 113 1.37 4.13 19.71
CA ASN A 113 2.40 5.12 20.02
C ASN A 113 3.18 5.46 18.75
N THR A 114 3.19 6.73 18.33
CA THR A 114 3.89 7.19 17.12
C THR A 114 5.41 7.10 17.22
N GLU A 115 5.96 6.99 18.43
CA GLU A 115 7.41 6.82 18.66
C GLU A 115 7.85 5.34 18.62
N ASP A 116 6.91 4.40 18.54
CA ASP A 116 7.17 2.96 18.46
C ASP A 116 6.97 2.47 17.02
N PHE A 117 8.04 1.96 16.39
CA PHE A 117 7.97 1.43 15.02
C PHE A 117 7.09 0.17 14.92
N SER A 118 6.85 -0.50 16.05
CA SER A 118 6.02 -1.69 16.13
C SER A 118 4.55 -1.38 16.49
N ASN A 119 4.13 -0.11 16.42
CA ASN A 119 2.77 0.25 16.76
C ASN A 119 1.75 -0.38 15.80
N GLN A 120 0.59 -0.76 16.34
CA GLN A 120 -0.42 -1.54 15.61
C GLN A 120 -0.92 -0.84 14.34
N TYR A 121 -1.06 0.49 14.36
CA TYR A 121 -1.50 1.23 13.18
C TYR A 121 -0.51 1.09 12.02
N LEU A 122 0.78 1.34 12.29
CA LEU A 122 1.82 1.23 11.27
C LEU A 122 1.96 -0.20 10.76
N VAL A 123 1.96 -1.19 11.66
CA VAL A 123 2.00 -2.61 11.29
C VAL A 123 0.85 -2.95 10.35
N SER A 124 -0.39 -2.59 10.71
CA SER A 124 -1.57 -2.90 9.91
C SER A 124 -1.55 -2.21 8.53
N VAL A 125 -1.01 -0.99 8.44
CA VAL A 125 -0.79 -0.29 7.16
C VAL A 125 0.22 -1.05 6.30
N CYS A 126 1.34 -1.45 6.89
CA CYS A 126 2.40 -2.16 6.18
C CYS A 126 1.95 -3.54 5.71
N GLU A 127 1.20 -4.28 6.51
CA GLU A 127 0.62 -5.58 6.14
C GLU A 127 -0.35 -5.48 4.97
N LEU A 128 -1.26 -4.49 5.00
CA LEU A 128 -2.20 -4.26 3.89
C LEU A 128 -1.46 -3.83 2.61
N GLY A 129 -0.49 -2.92 2.73
CA GLY A 129 0.31 -2.47 1.59
C GLY A 129 1.14 -3.60 0.97
N ALA A 130 1.80 -4.41 1.80
CA ALA A 130 2.56 -5.57 1.37
C ALA A 130 1.66 -6.64 0.72
N THR A 131 0.48 -6.88 1.29
CA THR A 131 -0.53 -7.78 0.71
C THR A 131 -0.98 -7.31 -0.66
N LEU A 132 -1.31 -6.03 -0.83
CA LEU A 132 -1.66 -5.46 -2.13
C LEU A 132 -0.53 -5.66 -3.15
N GLY A 133 0.71 -5.39 -2.75
CA GLY A 133 1.87 -5.59 -3.61
C GLY A 133 2.11 -7.05 -3.98
N TYR A 134 1.96 -7.97 -3.03
CA TYR A 134 2.00 -9.41 -3.28
C TYR A 134 0.96 -9.85 -4.31
N LEU A 135 -0.26 -9.29 -4.25
CA LEU A 135 -1.35 -9.60 -5.18
C LEU A 135 -1.06 -9.08 -6.60
N PHE A 136 -0.54 -7.86 -6.75
CA PHE A 136 -0.13 -7.36 -8.07
C PHE A 136 1.01 -8.20 -8.66
N LYS A 137 1.99 -8.58 -7.84
CA LYS A 137 3.14 -9.42 -8.22
C LYS A 137 2.78 -10.84 -8.65
N GLN A 138 1.53 -11.26 -8.54
CA GLN A 138 1.08 -12.54 -9.11
C GLN A 138 1.09 -12.53 -10.65
N SER A 139 0.97 -11.35 -11.27
CA SER A 139 1.20 -11.18 -12.71
C SER A 139 2.65 -10.80 -12.99
N GLN A 140 3.20 -11.31 -14.10
CA GLN A 140 4.55 -10.98 -14.57
C GLN A 140 4.66 -9.55 -15.11
N GLU A 141 3.55 -8.85 -15.33
CA GLU A 141 3.52 -7.47 -15.82
C GLU A 141 3.90 -6.44 -14.75
N PHE A 142 3.82 -6.83 -13.47
CA PHE A 142 4.08 -5.96 -12.34
C PHE A 142 5.38 -6.32 -11.63
N ASP A 143 6.11 -5.30 -11.20
CA ASP A 143 7.24 -5.48 -10.29
C ASP A 143 7.32 -4.40 -9.21
N TRP A 144 8.10 -4.67 -8.17
CA TRP A 144 8.42 -3.70 -7.14
C TRP A 144 9.51 -2.73 -7.64
N LEU A 145 9.26 -1.43 -7.52
CA LEU A 145 10.32 -0.44 -7.42
C LEU A 145 10.54 -0.14 -5.94
N TYR A 146 11.55 -0.79 -5.37
CA TYR A 146 11.90 -0.69 -3.96
C TYR A 146 12.41 0.70 -3.58
N SER A 147 12.11 1.13 -2.36
CA SER A 147 12.59 2.37 -1.75
C SER A 147 12.92 2.18 -0.28
N TYR A 148 13.61 3.15 0.29
CA TYR A 148 13.79 3.29 1.73
C TYR A 148 12.94 4.47 2.28
N PRO A 149 12.27 4.32 3.43
CA PRO A 149 11.95 3.04 4.08
C PRO A 149 11.12 2.13 3.15
N TYR A 150 11.07 0.82 3.44
CA TYR A 150 10.44 -0.16 2.55
C TYR A 150 8.98 0.17 2.19
N PHE A 151 8.22 0.79 3.09
CA PHE A 151 6.84 1.21 2.84
C PHE A 151 6.71 2.45 1.93
N HIS A 152 7.83 3.01 1.46
CA HIS A 152 7.81 3.97 0.34
C HIS A 152 7.85 3.26 -1.03
N SER A 153 8.15 1.95 -1.07
CA SER A 153 8.17 1.18 -2.31
C SER A 153 6.82 1.23 -3.03
N ILE A 154 6.86 1.07 -4.35
CA ILE A 154 5.67 1.07 -5.20
C ILE A 154 5.64 -0.18 -6.08
N ILE A 155 4.45 -0.55 -6.53
CA ILE A 155 4.29 -1.51 -7.61
C ILE A 155 4.29 -0.76 -8.94
N VAL A 156 5.02 -1.26 -9.93
CA VAL A 156 5.11 -0.68 -11.27
C VAL A 156 4.57 -1.67 -12.29
N HIS A 157 3.64 -1.23 -13.12
CA HIS A 157 3.27 -1.93 -14.34
C HIS A 157 4.30 -1.64 -15.44
N LYS A 158 5.09 -2.65 -15.82
CA LYS A 158 6.30 -2.47 -16.64
C LYS A 158 6.01 -1.89 -18.02
N GLU A 159 4.90 -2.27 -18.65
CA GLU A 159 4.61 -1.87 -20.03
C GLU A 159 4.02 -0.47 -20.15
N THR A 160 3.45 0.09 -19.09
CA THR A 160 2.77 1.40 -19.13
C THR A 160 3.44 2.43 -18.23
N GLY A 161 4.38 2.01 -17.40
CA GLY A 161 5.03 2.86 -16.40
C GLY A 161 4.10 3.34 -15.28
N PHE A 162 2.92 2.73 -15.09
CA PHE A 162 2.06 3.10 -13.97
C PHE A 162 2.67 2.63 -12.65
N GLY A 163 2.98 3.57 -11.77
CA GLY A 163 3.33 3.35 -10.37
C GLY A 163 2.09 3.36 -9.49
N ILE A 164 2.00 2.40 -8.57
CA ILE A 164 0.88 2.18 -7.64
C ILE A 164 1.42 2.22 -6.21
N THR A 165 0.89 3.15 -5.42
CA THR A 165 1.36 3.46 -4.07
C THR A 165 0.64 2.63 -3.01
N VAL A 166 0.88 1.32 -3.04
CA VAL A 166 0.10 0.34 -2.25
C VAL A 166 0.09 0.60 -0.73
N PHE A 167 1.17 1.15 -0.16
CA PHE A 167 1.21 1.55 1.25
C PHE A 167 0.40 2.83 1.52
N ASP A 168 0.45 3.82 0.63
CA ASP A 168 -0.40 5.01 0.72
C ASP A 168 -1.89 4.66 0.57
N TRP A 169 -2.23 3.65 -0.23
CA TRP A 169 -3.61 3.12 -0.29
C TRP A 169 -4.07 2.59 1.05
N ALA A 170 -3.22 1.86 1.77
CA ALA A 170 -3.52 1.35 3.11
C ALA A 170 -3.70 2.50 4.13
N VAL A 171 -2.87 3.54 4.07
CA VAL A 171 -3.06 4.77 4.89
C VAL A 171 -4.41 5.42 4.57
N LYS A 172 -4.76 5.54 3.29
CA LYS A 172 -6.05 6.12 2.87
C LYS A 172 -7.22 5.27 3.34
N LYS A 173 -7.12 3.95 3.27
CA LYS A 173 -8.13 3.03 3.81
C LYS A 173 -8.40 3.28 5.29
N PHE A 174 -7.40 3.55 6.11
CA PHE A 174 -7.62 3.83 7.54
C PHE A 174 -7.99 5.29 7.85
N SER A 175 -8.28 6.10 6.84
CA SER A 175 -8.62 7.51 6.99
C SER A 175 -10.13 7.78 6.97
N GLU A 176 -10.48 9.02 7.34
CA GLU A 176 -11.80 9.64 7.20
C GLU A 176 -12.62 9.17 6.01
N TYR A 177 -12.02 9.32 4.82
CA TYR A 177 -12.69 9.20 3.53
C TYR A 177 -12.55 7.78 2.96
N GLY A 178 -11.39 7.14 3.15
CA GLY A 178 -11.12 5.85 2.50
C GLY A 178 -11.62 4.62 3.25
N ILE A 179 -12.10 4.74 4.49
CA ILE A 179 -12.57 3.60 5.29
C ILE A 179 -13.72 2.82 4.64
N GLU A 180 -14.44 3.42 3.70
CA GLU A 180 -15.57 2.82 2.98
C GLU A 180 -15.23 2.40 1.52
N ASP A 181 -14.03 2.69 1.01
CA ASP A 181 -13.71 2.59 -0.44
C ASP A 181 -13.48 1.17 -0.96
N GLY A 182 -13.25 0.18 -0.08
CA GLY A 182 -13.08 -1.21 -0.48
C GLY A 182 -11.76 -1.50 -1.21
N LEU A 183 -10.75 -2.09 -0.55
CA LEU A 183 -9.44 -2.31 -1.17
C LEU A 183 -9.47 -3.28 -2.37
N ALA A 184 -10.28 -4.33 -2.31
CA ALA A 184 -10.41 -5.29 -3.42
C ALA A 184 -11.05 -4.65 -4.66
N ALA A 185 -12.05 -3.79 -4.47
CA ALA A 185 -12.67 -3.05 -5.57
C ALA A 185 -11.68 -2.06 -6.20
N LYS A 186 -10.91 -1.36 -5.36
CA LYS A 186 -9.85 -0.44 -5.81
C LYS A 186 -8.75 -1.15 -6.59
N PHE A 187 -8.34 -2.35 -6.15
CA PHE A 187 -7.39 -3.20 -6.87
C PHE A 187 -7.90 -3.52 -8.28
N GLN A 188 -9.15 -3.98 -8.41
CA GLN A 188 -9.73 -4.29 -9.72
C GLN A 188 -9.84 -3.04 -10.61
N ALA A 189 -10.28 -1.91 -10.04
CA ALA A 189 -10.38 -0.65 -10.78
C ALA A 189 -9.03 -0.17 -11.33
N ALA A 190 -7.93 -0.41 -10.61
CA ALA A 190 -6.59 -0.11 -11.10
C ALA A 190 -6.17 -0.99 -12.27
N LEU A 191 -6.45 -2.30 -12.21
CA LEU A 191 -6.20 -3.21 -13.33
C LEU A 191 -7.02 -2.79 -14.57
N ASP A 192 -8.31 -2.51 -14.38
CA ASP A 192 -9.19 -2.07 -15.47
C ASP A 192 -8.70 -0.75 -16.08
N GLY A 193 -8.21 0.19 -15.26
CA GLY A 193 -7.63 1.44 -15.70
C GLY A 193 -6.37 1.24 -16.56
N ILE A 194 -5.49 0.33 -16.17
CA ILE A 194 -4.28 -0.04 -16.94
C ILE A 194 -4.67 -0.68 -18.27
N GLU A 195 -5.62 -1.62 -18.26
CA GLU A 195 -6.09 -2.30 -19.47
C GLU A 195 -6.76 -1.34 -20.46
N ASN A 196 -7.55 -0.39 -19.96
CA ASN A 196 -8.14 0.64 -20.80
C ASN A 196 -7.06 1.54 -21.41
N TYR A 197 -6.05 1.93 -20.63
CA TYR A 197 -4.91 2.71 -21.14
C TYR A 197 -4.14 1.94 -22.22
N LYS A 198 -3.87 0.64 -22.03
CA LYS A 198 -3.21 -0.21 -23.04
C LYS A 198 -3.99 -0.22 -24.35
N LYS A 199 -5.31 -0.40 -24.29
CA LYS A 199 -6.20 -0.39 -25.46
C LYS A 199 -6.21 0.95 -26.18
N GLU A 200 -6.32 2.06 -25.44
CA GLU A 200 -6.33 3.41 -25.99
C GLU A 200 -5.00 3.77 -26.69
N ASN A 201 -3.89 3.22 -26.22
CA ASN A 201 -2.54 3.50 -26.73
C ASN A 201 -1.97 2.39 -27.62
N ASN A 202 -2.75 1.36 -27.96
CA ASN A 202 -2.33 0.20 -28.75
C ASN A 202 -1.06 -0.51 -28.21
N ILE A 203 -0.94 -0.61 -26.89
CA ILE A 203 0.12 -1.36 -26.22
C ILE A 203 -0.31 -2.83 -26.21
N VAL A 204 0.41 -3.69 -26.93
CA VAL A 204 0.11 -5.12 -27.04
C VAL A 204 0.98 -5.89 -26.05
N ALA A 205 0.34 -6.74 -25.24
CA ALA A 205 0.97 -7.67 -24.30
C ALA A 205 1.70 -8.83 -25.01
#